data_AF-A0A956D661-F1
#
_entry.id   AF-A0A956D661-F1
#
_cell.length_a   1.000
_cell.length_b   1.000
_cell.length_c   1.000
_cell.angle_alpha   90.00
_cell.angle_beta   90.00
_cell.angle_gamma   90.00
#
_symmetry.space_group_name_H-M   'P 1'
#
loop_
_entity.id
_entity.type
_entity.pdbx_description
1 polymer ?
#
loop_
_entity_poly.entity_id
_entity_poly.type
_entity_poly.pdbx_seq_one_letter_code
_entity_poly.pdbx_strand_id
1 'polypeptide(L)'
;MTYEPAEYALLSDVIDAAGADEPRRRYAAWLAERGDEARARVIRASSLASLDLASLDEALEALDTSHFAWSRLVGAQLVREVCRRDLRPHLEAWWKLARPAFELVIGPREDAPVGASRLWGDPDLPEGTPWPTLGQCQRWEDFALPADDPCQFVAQIDLAELAASPAARELPRQGLLSVFSHLEMQKTGSAALHVRHFAEGPFVRAPHVSTTSEENARRPPQRLTLREALTIPDAGWSPFSKTMGIGEKDWDTLEAHREVLFASGGGLLGLLGHTRATSGADPAPTTEWGRLINVPLDPECMRCHVAIRDEDLRAGRLEAHELVWVDFDGE
;
A
#
# COMPACT_ATOMS: atom_id res chain seq x y z
N MET A 1 3.82 3.15 -14.48
CA MET A 1 2.59 2.94 -15.29
C MET A 1 2.13 4.31 -15.73
N THR A 2 1.68 4.47 -16.97
CA THR A 2 1.28 5.78 -17.49
C THR A 2 -0.03 5.64 -18.23
N TYR A 3 -1.07 6.30 -17.75
CA TYR A 3 -2.38 6.32 -18.36
C TYR A 3 -2.54 7.60 -19.18
N GLU A 4 -3.20 7.51 -20.34
CA GLU A 4 -3.60 8.69 -21.09
C GLU A 4 -4.61 9.52 -20.28
N PRO A 5 -4.69 10.85 -20.43
CA PRO A 5 -5.58 11.68 -19.62
C PRO A 5 -7.06 11.25 -19.64
N ALA A 6 -7.56 10.79 -20.78
CA ALA A 6 -8.92 10.29 -20.91
C ALA A 6 -9.13 8.95 -20.18
N GLU A 7 -8.15 8.04 -20.26
CA GLU A 7 -8.17 6.78 -19.54
C GLU A 7 -8.09 7.01 -18.03
N TYR A 8 -7.21 7.91 -17.59
CA TYR A 8 -7.05 8.27 -16.18
C TYR A 8 -8.39 8.70 -15.57
N ALA A 9 -9.17 9.54 -16.27
CA ALA A 9 -10.47 10.00 -15.80
C ALA A 9 -11.49 8.85 -15.70
N LEU A 10 -11.61 8.02 -16.74
CA LEU A 10 -12.52 6.87 -16.74
C LEU A 10 -12.15 5.83 -15.68
N LEU A 11 -10.86 5.59 -15.49
CA LEU A 11 -10.36 4.67 -14.47
C LEU A 11 -10.58 5.21 -13.06
N SER A 12 -10.46 6.54 -12.86
CA SER A 12 -10.81 7.19 -11.60
C SER A 12 -12.30 7.02 -11.28
N ASP A 13 -13.20 7.20 -12.27
CA ASP A 13 -14.65 6.95 -12.10
C ASP A 13 -14.92 5.49 -11.67
N VAL A 14 -14.18 4.52 -12.23
CA VAL A 14 -14.28 3.10 -11.84
C VAL A 14 -13.79 2.87 -10.42
N ILE A 15 -12.70 3.49 -10.00
CA ILE A 15 -12.15 3.34 -8.64
C ILE A 15 -13.07 3.99 -7.60
N ASP A 16 -13.53 5.21 -7.85
CA ASP A 16 -14.39 5.99 -6.95
C ASP A 16 -15.75 5.32 -6.72
N ALA A 17 -16.21 4.55 -7.70
CA ALA A 17 -17.47 3.81 -7.64
C ALA A 17 -17.26 2.34 -8.03
N ALA A 18 -16.34 1.65 -7.35
CA ALA A 18 -15.90 0.29 -7.68
C ALA A 18 -17.02 -0.75 -7.86
N GLY A 19 -18.11 -0.62 -7.10
CA GLY A 19 -19.29 -1.48 -7.19
C GLY A 19 -20.36 -1.04 -8.19
N ALA A 20 -20.22 0.13 -8.83
CA ALA A 20 -21.20 0.65 -9.77
C ALA A 20 -20.94 0.14 -11.19
N ASP A 21 -22.00 -0.27 -11.88
CA ASP A 21 -21.88 -0.80 -13.25
C ASP A 21 -21.68 0.29 -14.29
N GLU A 22 -22.22 1.50 -14.09
CA GLU A 22 -22.18 2.55 -15.12
C GLU A 22 -20.76 3.04 -15.45
N PRO A 23 -19.88 3.37 -14.47
CA PRO A 23 -18.48 3.68 -14.76
C PRO A 23 -17.76 2.54 -15.48
N ARG A 24 -18.01 1.28 -15.07
CA ARG A 24 -17.43 0.08 -15.71
C ARG A 24 -17.90 -0.05 -17.16
N ARG A 25 -19.19 0.13 -17.44
CA ARG A 25 -19.74 0.11 -18.81
C ARG A 25 -19.10 1.17 -19.70
N ARG A 26 -19.00 2.41 -19.22
CA ARG A 26 -18.35 3.53 -19.94
C ARG A 26 -16.89 3.21 -20.24
N TYR A 27 -16.13 2.73 -19.26
CA TYR A 27 -14.72 2.41 -19.45
C TYR A 27 -14.52 1.22 -20.39
N ALA A 28 -15.32 0.16 -20.27
CA ALA A 28 -15.26 -0.99 -21.19
C ALA A 28 -15.62 -0.61 -22.63
N ALA A 29 -16.58 0.29 -22.84
CA ALA A 29 -16.91 0.81 -24.17
C ALA A 29 -15.74 1.59 -24.77
N TRP A 30 -15.14 2.49 -24.00
CA TRP A 30 -13.97 3.27 -24.42
C TRP A 30 -12.76 2.39 -24.77
N LEU A 31 -12.50 1.33 -23.99
CA LEU A 31 -11.44 0.36 -24.28
C LEU A 31 -11.71 -0.37 -25.62
N ALA A 32 -12.94 -0.85 -25.82
CA ALA A 32 -13.33 -1.54 -27.05
C ALA A 32 -13.25 -0.64 -28.29
N GLU A 33 -13.65 0.63 -28.19
CA GLU A 33 -13.51 1.62 -29.27
C GLU A 33 -12.05 1.85 -29.69
N ARG A 34 -11.09 1.59 -28.79
CA ARG A 34 -9.64 1.67 -29.05
C ARG A 34 -9.03 0.33 -29.45
N GLY A 35 -9.85 -0.71 -29.62
CA GLY A 35 -9.41 -2.06 -29.99
C GLY A 35 -8.87 -2.89 -28.82
N ASP A 36 -9.01 -2.42 -27.58
CA ASP A 36 -8.56 -3.14 -26.38
C ASP A 36 -9.67 -4.04 -25.82
N GLU A 37 -10.04 -5.06 -26.61
CA GLU A 37 -11.13 -5.96 -26.26
C GLU A 37 -10.76 -6.89 -25.08
N ALA A 38 -9.47 -7.11 -24.82
CA ALA A 38 -9.03 -7.91 -23.69
C ALA A 38 -9.37 -7.23 -22.36
N ARG A 39 -8.96 -5.96 -22.18
CA ARG A 39 -9.32 -5.20 -20.97
C ARG A 39 -10.81 -4.90 -20.90
N ALA A 40 -11.47 -4.61 -22.04
CA ALA A 40 -12.91 -4.39 -22.06
C ALA A 40 -13.70 -5.62 -21.54
N ARG A 41 -13.32 -6.84 -21.95
CA ARG A 41 -13.94 -8.08 -21.47
C ARG A 41 -13.80 -8.25 -19.96
N VAL A 42 -12.63 -7.97 -19.40
CA VAL A 42 -12.38 -8.06 -17.95
C VAL A 42 -13.29 -7.11 -17.18
N ILE A 43 -13.41 -5.85 -17.61
CA ILE A 43 -14.27 -4.87 -16.95
C ILE A 43 -15.75 -5.31 -16.98
N ARG A 44 -16.22 -5.86 -18.11
CA ARG A 44 -17.60 -6.38 -18.23
C ARG A 44 -17.81 -7.62 -17.36
N ALA A 45 -16.86 -8.55 -17.34
CA ALA A 45 -16.97 -9.79 -16.57
C ALA A 45 -16.89 -9.56 -15.05
N SER A 46 -16.21 -8.50 -14.61
CA SER A 46 -16.08 -8.16 -13.18
C SER A 46 -17.16 -7.19 -12.66
N SER A 47 -18.18 -6.86 -13.47
CA SER A 47 -19.33 -6.03 -13.05
C SER A 47 -20.35 -6.85 -12.27
N LEU A 48 -20.95 -6.26 -11.23
CA LEU A 48 -21.86 -6.99 -10.33
C LEU A 48 -23.11 -7.52 -11.05
N ALA A 49 -23.66 -6.75 -12.00
CA ALA A 49 -24.87 -7.13 -12.73
C ALA A 49 -24.66 -8.31 -13.69
N SER A 50 -23.44 -8.53 -14.19
CA SER A 50 -23.12 -9.58 -15.15
C SER A 50 -22.09 -10.59 -14.61
N LEU A 51 -21.88 -10.61 -13.29
CA LEU A 51 -20.82 -11.41 -12.68
C LEU A 51 -21.05 -12.92 -12.85
N ASP A 52 -20.15 -13.51 -13.62
CA ASP A 52 -19.98 -14.95 -13.84
C ASP A 52 -18.49 -15.31 -13.72
N LEU A 53 -18.17 -16.26 -12.84
CA LEU A 53 -16.78 -16.60 -12.52
C LEU A 53 -16.04 -17.20 -13.71
N ALA A 54 -16.70 -18.07 -14.48
CA ALA A 54 -16.08 -18.71 -15.65
C ALA A 54 -15.69 -17.68 -16.71
N SER A 55 -16.59 -16.74 -17.00
CA SER A 55 -16.33 -15.63 -17.93
C SER A 55 -15.22 -14.71 -17.44
N LEU A 56 -15.15 -14.45 -16.13
CA LEU A 56 -14.09 -13.63 -15.54
C LEU A 56 -12.73 -14.32 -15.58
N ASP A 57 -12.69 -15.62 -15.30
CA ASP A 57 -11.47 -16.43 -15.40
C ASP A 57 -10.94 -16.44 -16.83
N GLU A 58 -11.79 -16.72 -17.82
CA GLU A 58 -11.41 -16.67 -19.24
C GLU A 58 -10.90 -15.28 -19.66
N ALA A 59 -11.59 -14.21 -19.23
CA ALA A 59 -11.18 -12.85 -19.55
C ALA A 59 -9.81 -12.48 -18.93
N LEU A 60 -9.54 -12.92 -17.71
CA LEU A 60 -8.27 -12.67 -17.02
C LEU A 60 -7.13 -13.52 -17.57
N GLU A 61 -7.39 -14.77 -17.99
CA GLU A 61 -6.40 -15.63 -18.66
C GLU A 61 -6.00 -15.09 -20.03
N ALA A 62 -6.91 -14.40 -20.71
CA ALA A 62 -6.65 -13.76 -21.99
C ALA A 62 -5.88 -12.42 -21.87
N LEU A 63 -5.67 -11.88 -20.66
CA LEU A 63 -4.89 -10.66 -20.47
C LEU A 63 -3.38 -10.93 -20.59
N ASP A 64 -2.69 -10.00 -21.25
CA ASP A 64 -1.23 -9.96 -21.16
C ASP A 64 -0.76 -9.65 -19.73
N THR A 65 0.37 -10.25 -19.34
CA THR A 65 0.97 -10.07 -18.01
C THR A 65 1.28 -8.61 -17.64
N SER A 66 1.50 -7.73 -18.62
CA SER A 66 1.68 -6.29 -18.40
C SER A 66 0.42 -5.59 -17.84
N HIS A 67 -0.77 -6.19 -18.02
CA HIS A 67 -2.03 -5.68 -17.49
C HIS A 67 -2.40 -6.25 -16.11
N PHE A 68 -1.52 -7.06 -15.50
CA PHE A 68 -1.82 -7.68 -14.21
C PHE A 68 -2.09 -6.65 -13.10
N ALA A 69 -1.25 -5.62 -12.97
CA ALA A 69 -1.44 -4.55 -11.99
C ALA A 69 -2.74 -3.75 -12.26
N TRP A 70 -3.01 -3.43 -13.52
CA TRP A 70 -4.27 -2.81 -13.91
C TRP A 70 -5.49 -3.66 -13.52
N SER A 71 -5.44 -4.98 -13.73
CA SER A 71 -6.54 -5.89 -13.37
C SER A 71 -6.83 -5.92 -11.86
N ARG A 72 -5.79 -5.72 -11.03
CA ARG A 72 -5.93 -5.54 -9.58
C ARG A 72 -6.54 -4.19 -9.23
N LEU A 73 -6.11 -3.13 -9.89
CA LEU A 73 -6.61 -1.77 -9.66
C LEU A 73 -8.10 -1.61 -10.00
N VAL A 74 -8.58 -2.26 -11.06
CA VAL A 74 -10.02 -2.26 -11.40
C VAL A 74 -10.83 -3.25 -10.56
N GLY A 75 -10.16 -3.96 -9.64
CA GLY A 75 -10.76 -4.89 -8.70
C GLY A 75 -11.17 -6.24 -9.30
N ALA A 76 -10.76 -6.56 -10.54
CA ALA A 76 -11.15 -7.81 -11.18
C ALA A 76 -10.58 -9.04 -10.45
N GLN A 77 -9.33 -8.95 -9.98
CA GLN A 77 -8.72 -10.01 -9.15
C GLN A 77 -9.47 -10.19 -7.84
N LEU A 78 -9.86 -9.09 -7.18
CA LEU A 78 -10.67 -9.13 -5.96
C LEU A 78 -12.00 -9.84 -6.19
N VAL A 79 -12.74 -9.47 -7.23
CA VAL A 79 -14.03 -10.11 -7.57
C VAL A 79 -13.86 -11.61 -7.82
N ARG A 80 -12.83 -11.99 -8.57
CA ARG A 80 -12.54 -13.40 -8.86
C ARG A 80 -12.33 -14.20 -7.57
N GLU A 81 -11.47 -13.70 -6.69
CA GLU A 81 -11.12 -14.40 -5.45
C GLU A 81 -12.29 -14.46 -4.46
N VAL A 82 -13.15 -13.43 -4.44
CA VAL A 82 -14.42 -13.43 -3.71
C VAL A 82 -15.37 -14.52 -4.23
N CYS A 83 -15.54 -14.62 -5.54
CA CYS A 83 -16.40 -15.63 -6.15
C CYS A 83 -15.90 -17.06 -5.93
N ARG A 84 -14.58 -17.29 -6.02
CA ARG A 84 -13.97 -18.61 -5.80
C ARG A 84 -14.16 -19.17 -4.40
N ARG A 85 -14.51 -18.30 -3.44
CA ARG A 85 -14.70 -18.62 -2.02
C ARG A 85 -16.15 -18.47 -1.55
N ASP A 86 -17.07 -18.35 -2.49
CA ASP A 86 -18.51 -18.19 -2.22
C ASP A 86 -18.87 -16.95 -1.37
N LEU A 87 -18.01 -15.92 -1.37
CA LEU A 87 -18.18 -14.68 -0.60
C LEU A 87 -18.94 -13.58 -1.36
N ARG A 88 -19.54 -13.92 -2.51
CA ARG A 88 -20.32 -12.99 -3.35
C ARG A 88 -21.37 -12.17 -2.55
N PRO A 89 -22.09 -12.71 -1.55
CA PRO A 89 -23.04 -11.92 -0.77
C PRO A 89 -22.45 -10.71 -0.06
N HIS A 90 -21.14 -10.70 0.21
CA HIS A 90 -20.46 -9.60 0.90
C HIS A 90 -19.87 -8.54 -0.05
N LEU A 91 -19.76 -8.85 -1.35
CA LEU A 91 -19.02 -8.04 -2.31
C LEU A 91 -19.55 -6.60 -2.43
N GLU A 92 -20.85 -6.38 -2.35
CA GLU A 92 -21.43 -5.04 -2.39
C GLU A 92 -21.02 -4.19 -1.18
N ALA A 93 -20.94 -4.81 0.00
CA ALA A 93 -20.49 -4.13 1.21
C ALA A 93 -19.00 -3.81 1.14
N TRP A 94 -18.20 -4.75 0.66
CA TRP A 94 -16.75 -4.59 0.53
C TRP A 94 -16.40 -3.52 -0.51
N TRP A 95 -17.19 -3.39 -1.58
CA TRP A 95 -16.99 -2.32 -2.56
C TRP A 95 -17.12 -0.92 -1.99
N LYS A 96 -18.02 -0.72 -1.02
CA LYS A 96 -18.20 0.58 -0.35
C LYS A 96 -17.00 0.97 0.50
N LEU A 97 -16.14 0.01 0.81
CA LEU A 97 -14.93 0.20 1.60
C LEU A 97 -13.67 0.15 0.75
N ALA A 98 -13.74 -0.18 -0.54
CA ALA A 98 -12.56 -0.41 -1.35
C ALA A 98 -11.71 0.87 -1.49
N ARG A 99 -10.39 0.74 -1.35
CA ARG A 99 -9.42 1.84 -1.45
C ARG A 99 -8.30 1.48 -2.43
N PRO A 100 -7.92 2.39 -3.34
CA PRO A 100 -6.77 2.17 -4.18
C PRO A 100 -5.48 2.17 -3.35
N ALA A 101 -4.52 1.34 -3.75
CA ALA A 101 -3.27 1.15 -3.05
C ALA A 101 -2.14 0.79 -4.01
N PHE A 102 -0.93 0.77 -3.47
CA PHE A 102 0.25 0.20 -4.11
C PHE A 102 0.83 -0.91 -3.24
N GLU A 103 1.00 -2.10 -3.81
CA GLU A 103 1.80 -3.18 -3.24
C GLU A 103 3.28 -2.89 -3.49
N LEU A 104 4.08 -3.03 -2.44
CA LEU A 104 5.54 -2.91 -2.51
C LEU A 104 6.15 -4.26 -2.90
N VAL A 105 6.82 -4.31 -4.05
CA VAL A 105 7.52 -5.49 -4.55
C VAL A 105 9.02 -5.27 -4.47
N ILE A 106 9.65 -6.06 -3.60
CA ILE A 106 11.08 -6.02 -3.33
C ILE A 106 11.82 -6.78 -4.44
N GLY A 107 12.74 -6.09 -5.09
CA GLY A 107 13.58 -6.60 -6.16
C GLY A 107 14.98 -7.00 -5.68
N PRO A 108 15.92 -7.18 -6.63
CA PRO A 108 17.29 -7.54 -6.30
C PRO A 108 18.03 -6.43 -5.54
N ARG A 109 19.16 -6.81 -4.93
CA ARG A 109 20.15 -5.88 -4.36
C ARG A 109 20.84 -5.13 -5.50
N GLU A 110 20.62 -3.84 -5.58
CA GLU A 110 21.10 -2.99 -6.65
C GLU A 110 21.17 -1.53 -6.16
N ASP A 111 22.19 -0.79 -6.59
CA ASP A 111 22.23 0.65 -6.38
C ASP A 111 21.22 1.34 -7.28
N ALA A 112 20.39 2.20 -6.69
CA ALA A 112 19.43 3.00 -7.44
C ALA A 112 19.97 4.41 -7.73
N PRO A 113 19.54 5.07 -8.82
CA PRO A 113 19.79 6.50 -9.03
C PRO A 113 19.31 7.35 -7.85
N VAL A 114 19.89 8.54 -7.68
CA VAL A 114 19.41 9.52 -6.70
C VAL A 114 17.94 9.86 -6.99
N GLY A 115 17.11 9.80 -5.95
CA GLY A 115 15.67 10.02 -5.99
C GLY A 115 14.85 8.74 -6.18
N ALA A 116 15.42 7.66 -6.70
CA ALA A 116 14.63 6.46 -7.03
C ALA A 116 14.10 5.71 -5.80
N SER A 117 12.93 5.08 -5.97
CA SER A 117 12.31 4.22 -4.95
C SER A 117 13.20 3.03 -4.58
N ARG A 118 13.48 2.84 -3.28
CA ARG A 118 14.30 1.72 -2.78
C ARG A 118 14.07 1.43 -1.31
N LEU A 119 14.51 0.25 -0.88
CA LEU A 119 14.77 -0.07 0.51
C LEU A 119 16.26 0.06 0.83
N TRP A 120 16.57 0.54 2.04
CA TRP A 120 17.90 0.62 2.64
C TRP A 120 18.98 1.33 1.78
N GLY A 121 20.24 1.17 2.20
CA GLY A 121 21.38 1.93 1.69
C GLY A 121 21.52 3.27 2.39
N ASP A 122 21.96 4.26 1.61
CA ASP A 122 22.08 5.65 2.04
C ASP A 122 20.85 6.42 1.51
N PRO A 123 20.20 7.31 2.29
CA PRO A 123 19.03 8.07 1.83
C PRO A 123 19.41 9.16 0.82
N ASP A 124 18.47 9.50 -0.05
CA ASP A 124 18.55 10.77 -0.80
C ASP A 124 17.81 11.86 -0.03
N LEU A 125 18.50 12.96 0.28
CA LEU A 125 17.96 14.05 1.08
C LEU A 125 18.31 15.39 0.42
N PRO A 126 17.52 16.45 0.65
CA PRO A 126 17.97 17.80 0.32
C PRO A 126 19.31 18.10 1.01
N GLU A 127 20.18 18.83 0.32
CA GLU A 127 21.50 19.15 0.84
C GLU A 127 21.42 19.85 2.22
N GLY A 128 22.31 19.47 3.13
CA GLY A 128 22.35 20.02 4.50
C GLY A 128 21.26 19.51 5.43
N THR A 129 20.39 18.59 4.98
CA THR A 129 19.39 17.98 5.85
C THR A 129 20.07 17.23 7.02
N PRO A 130 19.74 17.55 8.29
CA PRO A 130 20.23 16.79 9.43
C PRO A 130 19.76 15.33 9.38
N TRP A 131 20.62 14.41 9.82
CA TRP A 131 20.27 13.00 9.91
C TRP A 131 19.18 12.78 10.97
N PRO A 132 18.10 12.05 10.67
CA PRO A 132 17.03 11.81 11.65
C PRO A 132 17.51 11.04 12.88
N THR A 133 17.05 11.45 14.06
CA THR A 133 17.34 10.79 15.34
C THR A 133 16.08 10.21 15.97
N LEU A 134 16.25 9.32 16.94
CA LEU A 134 15.16 8.67 17.66
C LEU A 134 14.16 9.66 18.28
N GLY A 135 14.62 10.84 18.71
CA GLY A 135 13.76 11.90 19.26
C GLY A 135 12.73 12.46 18.26
N GLN A 136 12.87 12.16 16.97
CA GLN A 136 11.93 12.54 15.92
C GLN A 136 10.99 11.40 15.52
N CYS A 137 11.23 10.18 16.02
CA CYS A 137 10.41 9.03 15.74
C CYS A 137 9.16 9.01 16.61
N GLN A 138 8.09 8.48 16.02
CA GLN A 138 6.97 7.94 16.78
C GLN A 138 7.37 6.57 17.32
N ARG A 139 6.91 6.29 18.54
CA ARG A 139 7.28 5.08 19.28
C ARG A 139 6.02 4.39 19.74
N TRP A 140 6.05 3.06 19.67
CA TRP A 140 4.98 2.25 20.21
C TRP A 140 5.09 2.13 21.74
N GLU A 141 6.32 2.13 22.28
CA GLU A 141 6.59 1.94 23.70
C GLU A 141 7.02 3.23 24.43
N ASP A 142 6.75 3.27 25.75
CA ASP A 142 6.97 4.44 26.61
C ASP A 142 8.12 4.25 27.61
N PHE A 143 9.32 3.90 27.12
CA PHE A 143 10.53 3.84 27.95
C PHE A 143 11.65 4.73 27.41
N ALA A 144 12.47 5.28 28.31
CA ALA A 144 13.49 6.27 27.97
C ALA A 144 14.65 5.65 27.18
N LEU A 145 14.86 6.15 25.96
CA LEU A 145 16.00 5.85 25.09
C LEU A 145 16.71 7.17 24.72
N PRO A 146 18.01 7.15 24.34
CA PRO A 146 18.73 8.36 23.94
C PRO A 146 18.11 9.00 22.69
N ALA A 147 17.54 10.19 22.83
CA ALA A 147 16.83 10.87 21.74
C ALA A 147 17.74 11.30 20.57
N ASP A 148 19.05 11.37 20.81
CA ASP A 148 20.08 11.69 19.85
C ASP A 148 20.62 10.48 19.09
N ASP A 149 20.18 9.26 19.41
CA ASP A 149 20.60 8.07 18.67
C ASP A 149 20.13 8.16 17.21
N PRO A 150 21.05 7.95 16.23
CA PRO A 150 20.74 8.09 14.81
C PRO A 150 19.83 6.95 14.34
N CYS A 151 18.84 7.29 13.51
CA CYS A 151 17.98 6.32 12.86
C CYS A 151 18.71 5.59 11.72
N GLN A 152 18.29 4.37 11.42
CA GLN A 152 18.59 3.74 10.14
C GLN A 152 17.68 4.28 9.03
N PHE A 153 18.17 4.22 7.80
CA PHE A 153 17.35 4.47 6.61
C PHE A 153 16.67 3.18 6.17
N VAL A 154 15.34 3.20 6.03
CA VAL A 154 14.53 2.02 5.72
C VAL A 154 14.06 2.04 4.28
N ALA A 155 13.46 3.13 3.83
CA ALA A 155 12.87 3.20 2.50
C ALA A 155 12.79 4.64 1.99
N GLN A 156 12.74 4.80 0.67
CA GLN A 156 12.20 6.00 0.06
C GLN A 156 11.32 5.63 -1.12
N ILE A 157 10.30 6.44 -1.37
CA ILE A 157 9.39 6.34 -2.51
C ILE A 157 9.47 7.63 -3.32
N ASP A 158 9.75 7.50 -4.62
CA ASP A 158 9.63 8.60 -5.57
C ASP A 158 8.16 8.82 -5.93
N LEU A 159 7.60 9.94 -5.49
CA LEU A 159 6.19 10.24 -5.75
C LEU A 159 5.93 10.57 -7.23
N ALA A 160 6.95 10.98 -7.99
CA ALA A 160 6.83 11.22 -9.42
C ALA A 160 6.60 9.93 -10.22
N GLU A 161 7.14 8.79 -9.76
CA GLU A 161 6.90 7.46 -10.36
C GLU A 161 5.42 7.06 -10.30
N LEU A 162 4.69 7.59 -9.31
CA LEU A 162 3.30 7.25 -9.02
C LEU A 162 2.30 8.25 -9.60
N ALA A 163 2.71 9.48 -9.90
CA ALA A 163 1.82 10.59 -10.23
C ALA A 163 0.92 10.39 -11.48
N ALA A 164 1.25 9.42 -12.34
CA ALA A 164 0.44 9.07 -13.50
C ALA A 164 -0.66 8.02 -13.18
N SER A 165 -0.64 7.43 -11.98
CA SER A 165 -1.63 6.46 -11.51
C SER A 165 -2.81 7.17 -10.82
N PRO A 166 -4.06 6.81 -11.14
CA PRO A 166 -5.21 7.31 -10.40
C PRO A 166 -5.26 6.80 -8.95
N ALA A 167 -4.51 5.75 -8.61
CA ALA A 167 -4.36 5.29 -7.22
C ALA A 167 -3.57 6.27 -6.36
N ALA A 168 -2.68 7.08 -6.96
CA ALA A 168 -1.88 8.08 -6.28
C ALA A 168 -2.47 9.49 -6.33
N ARG A 169 -3.73 9.66 -6.74
CA ARG A 169 -4.32 10.99 -7.01
C ARG A 169 -4.34 11.94 -5.80
N GLU A 170 -4.33 11.40 -4.59
CA GLU A 170 -4.29 12.17 -3.34
C GLU A 170 -2.85 12.46 -2.86
N LEU A 171 -1.83 11.85 -3.47
CA LEU A 171 -0.43 12.09 -3.13
C LEU A 171 0.10 13.34 -3.86
N PRO A 172 1.10 14.02 -3.29
CA PRO A 172 1.92 14.97 -4.03
C PRO A 172 2.46 14.34 -5.33
N ARG A 173 2.54 15.14 -6.40
CA ARG A 173 2.94 14.64 -7.73
C ARG A 173 4.45 14.42 -7.90
N GLN A 174 5.23 14.86 -6.94
CA GLN A 174 6.70 14.83 -6.96
C GLN A 174 7.22 14.87 -5.53
N GLY A 175 8.52 14.65 -5.37
CA GLY A 175 9.18 14.62 -4.08
C GLY A 175 9.43 13.20 -3.60
N LEU A 176 10.06 13.10 -2.42
CA LEU A 176 10.42 11.83 -1.80
C LEU A 176 9.65 11.64 -0.49
N LEU A 177 9.01 10.48 -0.35
CA LEU A 177 8.55 10.00 0.95
C LEU A 177 9.63 9.08 1.53
N SER A 178 10.33 9.53 2.56
CA SER A 178 11.42 8.78 3.19
C SER A 178 11.01 8.23 4.54
N VAL A 179 11.42 7.00 4.82
CA VAL A 179 11.18 6.29 6.07
C VAL A 179 12.49 6.01 6.76
N PHE A 180 12.55 6.40 8.03
CA PHE A 180 13.65 6.14 8.95
C PHE A 180 13.10 5.37 10.14
N SER A 181 13.93 4.51 10.74
CA SER A 181 13.54 3.80 11.94
C SER A 181 14.67 3.72 12.94
N HIS A 182 14.33 3.39 14.18
CA HIS A 182 15.29 3.03 15.19
C HIS A 182 14.80 1.76 15.91
N LEU A 183 15.67 0.76 15.96
CA LEU A 183 15.43 -0.55 16.54
C LEU A 183 16.33 -0.74 17.77
N GLU A 184 15.76 -1.30 18.82
CA GLU A 184 16.53 -1.79 19.97
C GLU A 184 15.89 -3.06 20.53
N MET A 185 15.72 -4.07 19.67
CA MET A 185 14.94 -5.26 20.00
C MET A 185 15.63 -6.12 21.05
N GLN A 186 16.95 -6.27 20.95
CA GLN A 186 17.67 -7.21 21.81
C GLN A 186 17.69 -6.77 23.28
N LYS A 187 17.62 -5.46 23.55
CA LYS A 187 17.69 -4.93 24.91
C LYS A 187 16.33 -4.55 25.45
N THR A 188 15.50 -3.90 24.63
CA THR A 188 14.27 -3.27 25.11
C THR A 188 13.03 -3.68 24.32
N GLY A 189 13.20 -4.34 23.18
CA GLY A 189 12.07 -4.70 22.31
C GLY A 189 11.49 -3.49 21.57
N SER A 190 12.23 -2.38 21.43
CA SER A 190 11.69 -1.13 20.87
C SER A 190 11.75 -1.07 19.36
N ALA A 191 10.66 -0.60 18.75
CA ALA A 191 10.61 -0.16 17.37
C ALA A 191 10.06 1.27 17.28
N ALA A 192 10.80 2.13 16.59
CA ALA A 192 10.43 3.52 16.37
C ALA A 192 10.53 3.86 14.89
N LEU A 193 9.67 4.75 14.41
CA LEU A 193 9.64 5.12 12.99
C LEU A 193 9.41 6.62 12.81
N HIS A 194 10.06 7.19 11.81
CA HIS A 194 9.89 8.55 11.36
C HIS A 194 9.66 8.57 9.84
N VAL A 195 8.48 9.01 9.39
CA VAL A 195 8.22 9.31 7.98
C VAL A 195 8.43 10.81 7.74
N ARG A 196 9.10 11.14 6.64
CA ARG A 196 9.33 12.52 6.23
C ARG A 196 9.05 12.70 4.75
N HIS A 197 8.39 13.80 4.39
CA HIS A 197 8.10 14.13 3.00
C HIS A 197 8.96 15.32 2.56
N PHE A 198 9.74 15.10 1.51
CA PHE A 198 10.54 16.13 0.87
C PHE A 198 9.91 16.52 -0.46
N ALA A 199 9.21 17.65 -0.47
CA ALA A 199 8.43 18.09 -1.62
C ALA A 199 9.27 18.31 -2.89
N GLU A 200 10.49 18.87 -2.75
CA GLU A 200 11.34 19.24 -3.89
C GLU A 200 12.84 19.08 -3.58
N GLY A 201 13.63 18.95 -4.66
CA GLY A 201 15.10 18.82 -4.62
C GLY A 201 15.85 20.16 -4.76
N PRO A 202 17.18 20.13 -5.02
CA PRO A 202 17.95 18.95 -5.42
C PRO A 202 18.18 17.97 -4.26
N PHE A 203 18.14 16.68 -4.58
CA PHE A 203 18.49 15.62 -3.64
C PHE A 203 19.95 15.19 -3.83
N VAL A 204 20.60 14.86 -2.72
CA VAL A 204 21.95 14.30 -2.69
C VAL A 204 21.95 13.03 -1.84
N ARG A 205 22.77 12.05 -2.22
CA ARG A 205 22.96 10.84 -1.44
C ARG A 205 23.69 11.19 -0.14
N ALA A 206 23.00 11.15 0.98
CA ALA A 206 23.60 11.46 2.28
C ALA A 206 24.30 10.20 2.84
N PRO A 207 25.59 10.27 3.18
CA PRO A 207 26.30 9.10 3.71
C PRO A 207 25.69 8.66 5.04
N HIS A 208 25.53 7.36 5.23
CA HIS A 208 25.04 6.80 6.48
C HIS A 208 25.87 7.26 7.69
N VAL A 209 25.18 7.64 8.76
CA VAL A 209 25.77 7.95 10.05
C VAL A 209 25.86 6.68 10.87
N SER A 210 27.06 6.37 11.37
CA SER A 210 27.28 5.18 12.21
C SER A 210 26.35 5.15 13.41
N THR A 211 25.71 4.01 13.63
CA THR A 211 24.83 3.74 14.76
C THR A 211 25.57 2.97 15.86
N THR A 212 25.09 3.08 17.10
CA THR A 212 25.64 2.33 18.25
C THR A 212 25.15 0.88 18.30
N SER A 213 24.00 0.59 17.69
CA SER A 213 23.40 -0.75 17.59
C SER A 213 23.58 -1.33 16.19
N GLU A 214 23.92 -2.62 16.11
CA GLU A 214 23.97 -3.40 14.87
C GLU A 214 22.59 -3.49 14.19
N GLU A 215 21.50 -3.42 14.98
CA GLU A 215 20.12 -3.45 14.48
C GLU A 215 19.80 -2.25 13.58
N ASN A 216 20.49 -1.13 13.80
CA ASN A 216 20.37 0.12 13.04
C ASN A 216 21.49 0.34 12.01
N ALA A 217 22.36 -0.65 11.83
CA ALA A 217 23.45 -0.54 10.87
C ALA A 217 22.94 -0.39 9.43
N ARG A 218 23.75 0.27 8.59
CA ARG A 218 23.48 0.38 7.15
C ARG A 218 23.32 -1.00 6.51
N ARG A 219 22.20 -1.18 5.81
CA ARG A 219 21.92 -2.37 4.98
C ARG A 219 22.19 -2.05 3.50
N PRO A 220 22.54 -3.06 2.68
CA PRO A 220 22.70 -2.87 1.24
C PRO A 220 21.37 -2.48 0.58
N PRO A 221 21.36 -1.57 -0.41
CA PRO A 221 20.13 -1.13 -1.05
C PRO A 221 19.46 -2.27 -1.81
N GLN A 222 18.13 -2.26 -1.83
CA GLN A 222 17.29 -3.15 -2.63
C GLN A 222 16.32 -2.34 -3.46
N ARG A 223 16.20 -2.74 -4.73
CA ARG A 223 15.25 -2.10 -5.65
C ARG A 223 13.83 -2.29 -5.13
N LEU A 224 13.05 -1.23 -5.13
CA LEU A 224 11.65 -1.27 -4.77
C LEU A 224 10.81 -0.90 -5.99
N THR A 225 9.76 -1.68 -6.26
CA THR A 225 8.78 -1.36 -7.31
C THR A 225 7.39 -1.37 -6.71
N LEU A 226 6.51 -0.50 -7.22
CA LEU A 226 5.15 -0.36 -6.73
C LEU A 226 4.16 -0.88 -7.77
N ARG A 227 3.17 -1.67 -7.33
CA ARG A 227 2.12 -2.24 -8.18
C ARG A 227 0.75 -1.83 -7.69
N GLU A 228 -0.07 -1.31 -8.60
CA GLU A 228 -1.42 -0.87 -8.27
C GLU A 228 -2.31 -2.04 -7.82
N ALA A 229 -3.18 -1.76 -6.87
CA ALA A 229 -4.23 -2.68 -6.45
C ALA A 229 -5.44 -1.89 -5.92
N LEU A 230 -6.59 -2.56 -5.89
CA LEU A 230 -7.76 -2.11 -5.15
C LEU A 230 -7.93 -3.02 -3.95
N THR A 231 -7.89 -2.44 -2.76
CA THR A 231 -7.84 -3.18 -1.49
C THR A 231 -9.15 -3.03 -0.73
N ILE A 232 -9.47 -4.03 0.08
CA ILE A 232 -10.56 -4.00 1.06
C ILE A 232 -9.94 -4.16 2.46
N PRO A 233 -10.61 -3.70 3.53
CA PRO A 233 -10.02 -3.74 4.86
C PRO A 233 -9.91 -5.16 5.38
N ASP A 234 -8.97 -5.39 6.31
CA ASP A 234 -9.00 -6.63 7.06
C ASP A 234 -10.24 -6.69 7.96
N ALA A 235 -10.81 -7.87 8.10
CA ALA A 235 -11.98 -8.14 8.92
C ALA A 235 -11.56 -8.58 10.33
N GLY A 236 -12.52 -8.94 11.18
CA GLY A 236 -12.26 -9.41 12.54
C GLY A 236 -12.54 -8.33 13.58
N TRP A 237 -11.55 -7.95 14.37
CA TRP A 237 -11.67 -6.85 15.35
C TRP A 237 -11.22 -5.52 14.74
N SER A 238 -11.68 -5.21 13.52
CA SER A 238 -11.36 -3.97 12.83
C SER A 238 -12.50 -2.96 12.94
N PRO A 239 -12.24 -1.64 12.76
CA PRO A 239 -13.30 -0.64 12.72
C PRO A 239 -14.28 -0.86 11.54
N PHE A 240 -13.94 -1.73 10.59
CA PHE A 240 -14.71 -1.99 9.38
C PHE A 240 -15.65 -3.20 9.48
N SER A 241 -15.49 -4.09 10.47
CA SER A 241 -16.18 -5.39 10.53
C SER A 241 -17.71 -5.30 10.43
N LYS A 242 -18.31 -4.31 11.09
CA LYS A 242 -19.77 -4.09 11.02
C LYS A 242 -20.24 -3.81 9.59
N THR A 243 -19.50 -2.98 8.86
CA THR A 243 -19.82 -2.62 7.48
C THR A 243 -19.51 -3.77 6.53
N MET A 244 -18.42 -4.51 6.77
CA MET A 244 -18.04 -5.71 6.01
C MET A 244 -19.09 -6.83 6.07
N GLY A 245 -19.96 -6.81 7.09
CA GLY A 245 -21.02 -7.78 7.25
C GLY A 245 -20.52 -9.18 7.62
N ILE A 246 -19.34 -9.29 8.22
CA ILE A 246 -18.76 -10.54 8.71
C ILE A 246 -18.92 -10.57 10.23
N GLY A 247 -19.57 -11.61 10.76
CA GLY A 247 -19.75 -11.77 12.19
C GLY A 247 -18.43 -12.08 12.90
N GLU A 248 -18.22 -11.56 14.11
CA GLU A 248 -16.99 -11.79 14.89
C GLU A 248 -16.70 -13.27 15.20
N LYS A 249 -17.71 -14.14 15.11
CA LYS A 249 -17.60 -15.60 15.35
C LYS A 249 -17.74 -16.43 14.07
N ASP A 250 -17.84 -15.77 12.93
CA ASP A 250 -17.95 -16.41 11.62
C ASP A 250 -16.54 -16.73 11.10
N TRP A 251 -15.90 -17.71 11.75
CA TRP A 251 -14.50 -18.05 11.52
C TRP A 251 -14.24 -18.52 10.08
N ASP A 252 -15.17 -19.27 9.50
CA ASP A 252 -15.07 -19.77 8.13
C ASP A 252 -15.05 -18.60 7.13
N THR A 253 -15.94 -17.62 7.31
CA THR A 253 -15.97 -16.42 6.46
C THR A 253 -14.74 -15.54 6.68
N LEU A 254 -14.25 -15.42 7.91
CA LEU A 254 -13.02 -14.68 8.23
C LEU A 254 -11.78 -15.32 7.59
N GLU A 255 -11.66 -16.64 7.61
CA GLU A 255 -10.56 -17.37 6.97
C GLU A 255 -10.61 -17.20 5.45
N ALA A 256 -11.77 -17.44 4.84
CA ALA A 256 -11.97 -17.25 3.40
C ALA A 256 -11.69 -15.79 2.98
N HIS A 257 -12.11 -14.81 3.79
CA HIS A 257 -11.80 -13.40 3.56
C HIS A 257 -10.28 -13.11 3.60
N ARG A 258 -9.54 -13.68 4.57
CA ARG A 258 -8.08 -13.51 4.64
C ARG A 258 -7.41 -14.06 3.39
N GLU A 259 -7.87 -15.19 2.88
CA GLU A 259 -7.36 -15.74 1.62
C GLU A 259 -7.65 -14.83 0.42
N VAL A 260 -8.84 -14.21 0.35
CA VAL A 260 -9.15 -13.18 -0.67
C VAL A 260 -8.13 -12.04 -0.60
N LEU A 261 -7.85 -11.52 0.59
CA LEU A 261 -6.89 -10.43 0.77
C LEU A 261 -5.47 -10.81 0.32
N PHE A 262 -5.03 -12.05 0.54
CA PHE A 262 -3.72 -12.51 0.06
C PHE A 262 -3.68 -12.70 -1.46
N ALA A 263 -4.75 -13.22 -2.06
CA ALA A 263 -4.78 -13.56 -3.48
C ALA A 263 -5.10 -12.37 -4.39
N SER A 264 -5.87 -11.38 -3.93
CA SER A 264 -6.37 -10.27 -4.75
C SER A 264 -5.36 -9.15 -5.00
N GLY A 265 -4.33 -9.01 -4.15
CA GLY A 265 -3.26 -8.02 -4.28
C GLY A 265 -3.31 -6.92 -3.20
N GLY A 266 -2.41 -5.93 -3.31
CA GLY A 266 -2.27 -4.84 -2.34
C GLY A 266 -1.28 -5.14 -1.22
N GLY A 267 -1.05 -6.42 -0.96
CA GLY A 267 0.04 -6.93 -0.12
C GLY A 267 0.01 -6.46 1.33
N LEU A 268 0.86 -7.10 2.14
CA LEU A 268 1.15 -6.62 3.48
C LEU A 268 2.00 -5.35 3.42
N LEU A 269 3.05 -5.36 2.60
CA LEU A 269 3.90 -4.21 2.32
C LEU A 269 3.23 -3.34 1.25
N GLY A 270 3.05 -2.05 1.54
CA GLY A 270 2.31 -1.20 0.62
C GLY A 270 2.29 0.28 1.00
N LEU A 271 1.87 1.10 0.05
CA LEU A 271 1.58 2.53 0.18
C LEU A 271 0.09 2.74 -0.11
N LEU A 272 -0.60 3.56 0.69
CA LEU A 272 -2.05 3.75 0.60
C LEU A 272 -2.87 2.46 0.86
N GLY A 273 -4.19 2.58 0.78
CA GLY A 273 -5.12 1.47 1.01
C GLY A 273 -5.53 1.30 2.48
N HIS A 274 -5.89 0.07 2.84
CA HIS A 274 -6.24 -0.31 4.21
C HIS A 274 -5.03 -0.82 4.97
N THR A 275 -5.02 -0.71 6.30
CA THR A 275 -3.91 -1.29 7.08
C THR A 275 -4.15 -2.80 7.22
N ARG A 276 -3.08 -3.57 7.44
CA ARG A 276 -3.19 -5.01 7.54
C ARG A 276 -2.05 -5.52 8.40
N ALA A 277 -2.34 -6.08 9.57
CA ALA A 277 -1.33 -6.71 10.41
C ALA A 277 -1.08 -8.18 9.97
N THR A 278 0.10 -8.74 10.26
CA THR A 278 0.37 -10.18 10.09
C THR A 278 -0.53 -11.02 11.00
N SER A 279 -0.73 -10.53 12.22
CA SER A 279 -1.59 -11.10 13.24
C SER A 279 -2.67 -10.10 13.67
N GLY A 280 -3.89 -10.59 13.88
CA GLY A 280 -5.03 -9.75 14.26
C GLY A 280 -5.81 -9.16 13.09
N ALA A 281 -6.43 -8.01 13.33
CA ALA A 281 -7.32 -7.29 12.40
C ALA A 281 -6.62 -6.03 11.85
N ASP A 282 -7.30 -5.28 10.97
CA ASP A 282 -6.82 -3.96 10.52
C ASP A 282 -6.62 -3.03 11.74
N PRO A 283 -5.38 -2.57 12.01
CA PRO A 283 -5.06 -1.76 13.18
C PRO A 283 -5.41 -0.28 13.03
N ALA A 284 -6.12 0.12 11.97
CA ALA A 284 -6.59 1.50 11.81
C ALA A 284 -7.40 1.95 13.05
N PRO A 285 -7.14 3.15 13.61
CA PRO A 285 -7.86 3.64 14.78
C PRO A 285 -9.37 3.81 14.57
N THR A 286 -9.76 4.28 13.39
CA THR A 286 -11.17 4.42 12.96
C THR A 286 -11.29 4.20 11.45
N THR A 287 -12.52 4.21 10.93
CA THR A 287 -12.79 4.05 9.48
C THR A 287 -12.30 5.22 8.62
N GLU A 288 -11.89 6.33 9.24
CA GLU A 288 -11.35 7.54 8.56
C GLU A 288 -9.83 7.49 8.39
N TRP A 289 -9.19 6.41 8.84
CA TRP A 289 -7.77 6.17 8.69
C TRP A 289 -7.52 5.14 7.60
N GLY A 290 -6.48 5.37 6.81
CA GLY A 290 -5.93 4.42 5.86
C GLY A 290 -4.44 4.21 6.11
N ARG A 291 -3.89 3.19 5.46
CA ARG A 291 -2.44 2.97 5.42
C ARG A 291 -1.79 4.17 4.73
N LEU A 292 -0.81 4.80 5.36
CA LEU A 292 0.13 5.65 4.62
C LEU A 292 1.18 4.75 3.98
N ILE A 293 1.91 4.00 4.80
CA ILE A 293 2.97 3.10 4.35
C ILE A 293 3.19 1.95 5.33
N ASN A 294 3.48 0.75 4.81
CA ASN A 294 4.01 -0.38 5.55
C ASN A 294 5.26 -0.92 4.83
N VAL A 295 6.39 -0.94 5.55
CA VAL A 295 7.70 -1.37 5.05
C VAL A 295 8.37 -2.34 6.03
N PRO A 296 9.23 -3.25 5.54
CA PRO A 296 10.06 -4.06 6.41
C PRO A 296 11.13 -3.19 7.06
N LEU A 297 11.23 -3.24 8.39
CA LEU A 297 12.28 -2.56 9.14
C LEU A 297 13.58 -3.36 9.12
N ASP A 298 13.45 -4.69 9.07
CA ASP A 298 14.56 -5.62 8.87
C ASP A 298 14.21 -6.70 7.84
N PRO A 299 15.19 -7.50 7.39
CA PRO A 299 14.95 -8.56 6.41
C PRO A 299 14.22 -9.80 6.95
N GLU A 300 14.05 -9.95 8.27
CA GLU A 300 13.63 -11.20 8.90
C GLU A 300 12.14 -11.19 9.28
N CYS A 301 11.68 -10.18 10.02
CA CYS A 301 10.30 -10.21 10.52
C CYS A 301 9.67 -8.84 10.79
N MET A 302 10.46 -7.81 11.10
CA MET A 302 9.87 -6.60 11.65
C MET A 302 9.24 -5.69 10.61
N ARG A 303 8.04 -5.22 10.90
CA ARG A 303 7.29 -4.30 10.04
C ARG A 303 6.58 -3.25 10.91
N CYS A 304 6.53 -2.02 10.42
CA CYS A 304 5.76 -0.96 11.07
C CYS A 304 4.62 -0.50 10.17
N HIS A 305 3.45 -0.37 10.78
CA HIS A 305 2.24 0.11 10.12
C HIS A 305 2.06 1.57 10.43
N VAL A 306 2.16 2.40 9.40
CA VAL A 306 1.93 3.83 9.50
C VAL A 306 0.59 4.14 8.85
N ALA A 307 -0.31 4.74 9.61
CA ALA A 307 -1.61 5.18 9.12
C ALA A 307 -1.67 6.71 9.01
N ILE A 308 -2.58 7.20 8.17
CA ILE A 308 -2.88 8.62 7.99
C ILE A 308 -4.39 8.79 7.90
N ARG A 309 -4.90 9.92 8.40
CA ARG A 309 -6.32 10.28 8.21
C ARG A 309 -6.58 10.67 6.78
N ASP A 310 -7.77 10.34 6.28
CA ASP A 310 -8.20 10.70 4.94
C ASP A 310 -8.17 12.23 4.71
N GLU A 311 -8.45 13.03 5.73
CA GLU A 311 -8.36 14.49 5.65
C GLU A 311 -6.93 15.02 5.48
N ASP A 312 -5.96 14.38 6.13
CA ASP A 312 -4.55 14.76 6.10
C ASP A 312 -3.92 14.33 4.78
N LEU A 313 -4.25 13.12 4.31
CA LEU A 313 -3.84 12.62 3.01
C LEU A 313 -4.31 13.55 1.87
N ARG A 314 -5.61 13.88 1.83
CA ARG A 314 -6.17 14.81 0.82
C ARG A 314 -5.58 16.21 0.89
N ALA A 315 -5.15 16.64 2.08
CA ALA A 315 -4.48 17.92 2.25
C ALA A 315 -2.97 17.88 1.99
N GLY A 316 -2.41 16.72 1.62
CA GLY A 316 -0.98 16.54 1.37
C GLY A 316 -0.11 16.61 2.63
N ARG A 317 -0.69 16.46 3.83
CA ARG A 317 0.01 16.51 5.12
C ARG A 317 0.57 15.15 5.50
N LEU A 318 1.46 14.59 4.69
CA LEU A 318 1.97 13.22 4.85
C LEU A 318 2.73 12.97 6.17
N GLU A 319 3.20 14.03 6.83
CA GLU A 319 3.87 13.96 8.15
C GLU A 319 2.88 13.93 9.33
N ALA A 320 1.58 14.16 9.09
CA ALA A 320 0.51 13.98 10.09
C ALA A 320 0.04 12.51 10.13
N HIS A 321 0.99 11.59 10.29
CA HIS A 321 0.74 10.15 10.36
C HIS A 321 0.81 9.65 11.81
N GLU A 322 0.36 8.41 12.03
CA GLU A 322 0.52 7.69 13.29
C GLU A 322 1.11 6.28 13.05
N LEU A 323 2.06 5.88 13.89
CA LEU A 323 2.48 4.49 14.04
C LEU A 323 1.38 3.73 14.79
N VAL A 324 0.63 2.89 14.07
CA VAL A 324 -0.57 2.23 14.61
C VAL A 324 -0.35 0.77 14.99
N TRP A 325 0.73 0.15 14.51
CA TRP A 325 1.06 -1.23 14.85
C TRP A 325 2.51 -1.56 14.50
N VAL A 326 3.08 -2.53 15.21
CA VAL A 326 4.39 -3.14 14.92
C VAL A 326 4.22 -4.66 14.92
N ASP A 327 4.54 -5.29 13.79
CA ASP A 327 4.61 -6.75 13.70
C ASP A 327 6.03 -7.21 14.09
N PHE A 328 6.10 -8.16 15.00
CA PHE A 328 7.34 -8.78 15.46
C PHE A 328 7.51 -10.22 14.92
N ASP A 329 6.47 -10.78 14.31
CA ASP A 329 6.42 -12.12 13.74
C ASP A 329 6.77 -12.12 12.24
N GLY A 330 7.65 -13.04 11.86
CA GLY A 330 7.94 -13.34 10.46
C GLY A 330 6.79 -14.13 9.84
N GLU A 331 6.55 -13.94 8.54
CA GLU A 331 5.71 -14.87 7.75
C GLU A 331 6.54 -16.08 7.32
#